data_AF-A0A259P5G9-F1
#
_entry.id   AF-A0A259P5G9-F1
#
_cell.length_a   1.000
_cell.length_b   1.000
_cell.length_c   1.000
_cell.angle_alpha   90.00
_cell.angle_beta   90.00
_cell.angle_gamma   90.00
#
_symmetry.space_group_name_H-M   'P 1'
#
loop_
_entity.id
_entity.type
_entity.pdbx_description
1 polymer ?
#
loop_
_entity_poly.entity_id
_entity_poly.type
_entity_poly.pdbx_seq_one_letter_code
_entity_poly.pdbx_strand_id
1 'polypeptide(L)'
;EVGLLPEHVQIIGRTRDWLRYDVPEEFLRRQHATKGHRASYRGQKQIWFLLRLVGLDSDIQLRASEHPEFDAWRWIPFWIQLDAVIDFKREVYQLALSELARYLSRGMRMQQLAWGSPLDLFHSLYASDEDQQNVSKPTDKS
;
A
#
# COMPACT_ATOMS: atom_id res chain seq x y z
N GLU A 1 -3.17 -18.22 5.01
CA GLU A 1 -2.12 -17.38 4.37
C GLU A 1 -0.81 -17.27 5.14
N VAL A 2 -0.72 -16.61 6.29
CA VAL A 2 0.59 -16.36 6.97
C VAL A 2 0.92 -17.29 8.14
N GLY A 3 -0.01 -18.18 8.53
CA GLY A 3 0.19 -19.14 9.63
C GLY A 3 0.17 -18.54 11.04
N LEU A 4 -0.01 -17.22 11.17
CA LEU A 4 -0.05 -16.54 12.47
C LEU A 4 -1.38 -16.76 13.20
N LEU A 5 -1.29 -16.97 14.51
CA LEU A 5 -2.42 -17.04 15.43
C LEU A 5 -2.71 -15.67 16.06
N PRO A 6 -3.91 -15.43 16.62
CA PRO A 6 -4.24 -14.16 17.27
C PRO A 6 -3.25 -13.73 18.37
N GLU A 7 -2.69 -14.68 19.10
CA GLU A 7 -1.68 -14.45 20.15
C GLU A 7 -0.31 -14.00 19.61
N HIS A 8 -0.01 -14.25 18.33
CA HIS A 8 1.26 -13.83 17.72
C HIS A 8 1.24 -12.37 17.28
N VAL A 9 0.07 -11.72 17.25
CA VAL A 9 -0.10 -10.36 16.72
C VAL A 9 -0.92 -9.46 17.64
N GLN A 10 -0.60 -8.18 17.64
CA GLN A 10 -1.39 -7.16 18.30
C GLN A 10 -1.92 -6.17 17.26
N ILE A 11 -3.23 -5.91 17.27
CA ILE A 11 -3.82 -4.87 16.43
C ILE A 11 -3.45 -3.50 16.99
N ILE A 12 -2.78 -2.69 16.17
CA ILE A 12 -2.37 -1.33 16.50
C ILE A 12 -3.40 -0.32 15.98
N GLY A 13 -3.98 -0.59 14.81
CA GLY A 13 -4.98 0.28 14.21
C GLY A 13 -5.62 -0.35 12.98
N ARG A 14 -6.65 0.31 12.47
CA ARG A 14 -7.30 -0.03 11.20
C ARG A 14 -7.69 1.23 10.44
N THR A 15 -7.89 1.11 9.13
CA THR A 15 -8.55 2.18 8.36
C THR A 15 -9.98 2.36 8.84
N ARG A 16 -10.44 3.61 8.86
CA ARG A 16 -11.79 3.97 9.30
C ARG A 16 -12.82 3.48 8.30
N ASP A 17 -12.56 3.77 7.03
CA ASP A 17 -13.46 3.55 5.91
C ASP A 17 -12.95 2.45 4.98
N TRP A 18 -13.85 1.97 4.13
CA TRP A 18 -13.56 1.00 3.09
C TRP A 18 -12.75 1.64 1.98
N LEU A 19 -11.55 1.09 1.72
CA LEU A 19 -10.75 1.43 0.56
C LEU A 19 -11.14 0.54 -0.62
N ARG A 20 -11.22 1.09 -1.82
CA ARG A 20 -11.61 0.35 -3.02
C ARG A 20 -10.59 0.56 -4.12
N TYR A 21 -10.32 -0.53 -4.84
CA TYR A 21 -9.71 -0.45 -6.17
C TYR A 21 -10.53 -1.27 -7.15
N ASP A 22 -10.43 -0.90 -8.42
CA ASP A 22 -10.97 -1.68 -9.53
C ASP A 22 -9.82 -2.43 -10.24
N VAL A 23 -10.11 -3.62 -10.77
CA VAL A 23 -9.14 -4.45 -11.47
C VAL A 23 -9.21 -4.13 -12.97
N PRO A 24 -8.10 -3.75 -13.62
CA PRO A 24 -8.10 -3.48 -15.06
C PRO A 24 -8.48 -4.71 -15.89
N GLU A 25 -9.12 -4.46 -17.04
CA GLU A 25 -9.71 -5.52 -17.87
C GLU A 25 -8.66 -6.50 -18.43
N GLU A 26 -7.42 -6.07 -18.69
CA GLU A 26 -6.36 -6.98 -19.11
C GLU A 26 -6.02 -8.07 -18.07
N PHE A 27 -6.17 -7.77 -16.77
CA PHE A 27 -5.94 -8.75 -15.71
C PHE A 27 -7.12 -9.72 -15.58
N LEU A 28 -8.34 -9.23 -15.79
CA LEU A 28 -9.54 -10.06 -15.78
C LEU A 28 -9.53 -11.09 -16.91
N ARG A 29 -9.18 -10.65 -18.13
CA ARG A 29 -9.08 -11.55 -19.31
C ARG A 29 -8.11 -12.70 -19.09
N ARG A 30 -6.95 -12.43 -18.48
CA ARG A 30 -5.95 -13.46 -18.14
C ARG A 30 -6.49 -14.50 -17.16
N GLN A 31 -7.29 -14.08 -16.18
CA GLN A 31 -7.90 -14.97 -15.20
C GLN A 31 -9.05 -15.82 -15.80
N HIS A 32 -9.89 -15.20 -16.63
CA HIS A 32 -11.05 -15.85 -17.26
C HIS A 32 -10.70 -16.86 -18.36
N ALA A 33 -9.55 -16.70 -19.02
CA ALA A 33 -9.06 -17.67 -20.00
C ALA A 33 -8.89 -19.09 -19.42
N THR A 34 -8.80 -19.23 -18.09
CA THR A 34 -8.55 -20.51 -17.40
C THR A 34 -9.76 -21.06 -16.65
N LYS A 35 -10.80 -20.27 -16.39
CA LYS A 35 -11.99 -20.70 -15.63
C LYS A 35 -13.27 -20.08 -16.23
N GLY A 36 -14.10 -20.93 -16.81
CA GLY A 36 -15.37 -20.56 -17.43
C GLY A 36 -16.27 -19.73 -16.50
N HIS A 37 -16.77 -18.63 -17.04
CA HIS A 37 -17.93 -17.85 -16.60
C HIS A 37 -18.12 -17.75 -15.06
N ARG A 38 -17.30 -16.92 -14.42
CA ARG A 38 -17.68 -16.28 -13.15
C ARG A 38 -18.01 -14.82 -13.44
N ALA A 39 -19.08 -14.30 -12.83
CA ALA A 39 -19.54 -12.92 -12.97
C ALA A 39 -18.36 -11.93 -12.99
N SER A 40 -18.41 -10.94 -13.88
CA SER A 40 -17.31 -9.99 -14.14
C SER A 40 -16.82 -9.37 -12.83
N TYR A 41 -15.78 -9.95 -12.27
CA TYR A 41 -15.15 -9.45 -11.06
C TYR A 41 -14.53 -8.10 -11.40
N ARG A 42 -14.85 -7.05 -10.65
CA ARG A 42 -14.45 -5.67 -10.99
C ARG A 42 -13.46 -5.03 -10.03
N GLY A 43 -13.20 -5.62 -8.86
CA GLY A 43 -12.41 -4.96 -7.83
C GLY A 43 -12.62 -5.53 -6.44
N GLN A 44 -12.05 -4.87 -5.44
CA GLN A 44 -12.23 -5.21 -4.02
C GLN A 44 -12.53 -3.97 -3.18
N LYS A 45 -13.32 -4.18 -2.13
CA LYS A 45 -13.43 -3.28 -0.98
C LYS A 45 -12.66 -3.88 0.18
N GLN A 46 -11.80 -3.11 0.82
CA GLN A 46 -10.86 -3.59 1.84
C GLN A 46 -10.84 -2.65 3.05
N ILE A 47 -10.72 -3.25 4.24
CA ILE A 47 -10.30 -2.57 5.46
C ILE A 47 -8.88 -3.04 5.76
N TRP A 48 -7.96 -2.10 6.00
CA TRP A 48 -6.57 -2.42 6.30
C TRP A 48 -6.33 -2.38 7.80
N PHE A 49 -5.52 -3.32 8.28
CA PHE A 49 -5.10 -3.41 9.68
C PHE A 49 -3.59 -3.21 9.78
N LEU A 50 -3.15 -2.40 10.75
CA LEU A 50 -1.76 -2.33 11.17
C LEU A 50 -1.58 -3.28 12.35
N LEU A 51 -0.74 -4.29 12.16
CA LEU A 51 -0.42 -5.29 13.16
C LEU A 51 1.00 -5.12 13.65
N ARG A 52 1.21 -5.34 14.95
CA ARG A 52 2.53 -5.56 15.55
C ARG A 52 2.71 -7.05 15.75
N LEU A 53 3.77 -7.62 15.20
CA LEU A 53 4.19 -8.97 15.56
C LEU A 53 4.70 -8.95 17.01
N VAL A 54 4.09 -9.77 17.87
CA VAL A 54 4.51 -9.97 19.26
C VAL A 54 5.07 -11.37 19.50
N GLY A 55 4.85 -12.30 18.57
CA GLY A 55 5.53 -13.58 18.48
C GLY A 55 6.93 -13.47 17.86
N LEU A 56 7.44 -14.59 17.40
CA LEU A 56 8.74 -14.72 16.73
C LEU A 56 8.57 -14.67 15.21
N ASP A 57 9.61 -14.24 14.51
CA ASP A 57 9.66 -14.28 13.04
C ASP A 57 9.49 -15.73 12.50
N SER A 58 9.88 -16.73 13.28
CA SER A 58 9.70 -18.16 12.97
C SER A 58 8.24 -18.63 13.01
N ASP A 59 7.33 -17.85 13.61
CA ASP A 59 5.91 -18.16 13.68
C ASP A 59 5.19 -17.86 12.36
N ILE A 60 5.84 -17.14 11.44
CA ILE A 60 5.32 -16.88 10.09
C ILE A 60 5.50 -18.13 9.23
N GLN A 61 4.40 -18.85 9.00
CA GLN A 61 4.36 -20.10 8.24
C GLN A 61 3.51 -19.94 6.98
N LEU A 62 4.16 -19.63 5.86
CA LEU A 62 3.49 -19.40 4.57
C LEU A 62 2.95 -20.69 3.92
N ARG A 63 3.41 -21.87 4.37
CA ARG A 63 3.00 -23.19 3.86
C ARG A 63 1.95 -23.89 4.73
N ALA A 64 1.32 -23.17 5.64
CA ALA A 64 0.30 -23.73 6.52
C ALA A 64 -1.05 -24.03 5.82
N SER A 65 -1.21 -23.60 4.56
CA SER A 65 -2.42 -23.80 3.72
C SER A 65 -2.14 -24.77 2.57
N GLU A 66 -3.15 -25.54 2.15
CA GLU A 66 -3.10 -26.40 0.96
C GLU A 66 -2.87 -25.59 -0.34
N HIS A 67 -3.22 -24.31 -0.32
CA HIS A 67 -3.05 -23.38 -1.42
C HIS A 67 -2.35 -22.11 -0.91
N PRO A 68 -1.00 -22.11 -0.80
CA PRO A 68 -0.26 -20.97 -0.28
C PRO A 68 -0.33 -19.78 -1.23
N GLU A 69 -0.72 -18.60 -0.72
CA GLU A 69 -0.70 -17.36 -1.50
C GLU A 69 0.71 -16.78 -1.66
N PHE A 70 1.64 -17.11 -0.76
CA PHE A 70 2.97 -16.51 -0.70
C PHE A 70 4.08 -17.56 -0.67
N ASP A 71 5.16 -17.31 -1.43
CA ASP A 71 6.34 -18.17 -1.45
C ASP A 71 7.39 -17.78 -0.42
N ALA A 72 7.53 -16.48 -0.14
CA ALA A 72 8.53 -15.91 0.75
C ALA A 72 8.06 -14.58 1.35
N TRP A 73 8.69 -14.18 2.45
CA TRP A 73 8.46 -12.89 3.09
C TRP A 73 9.78 -12.25 3.52
N ARG A 74 9.78 -10.93 3.68
CA ARG A 74 10.87 -10.16 4.28
C ARG A 74 10.31 -8.89 4.92
N TRP A 75 10.97 -8.41 5.97
CA TRP A 75 10.69 -7.08 6.50
C TRP A 75 11.12 -6.01 5.49
N ILE A 76 10.27 -5.01 5.29
CA ILE A 76 10.54 -3.82 4.49
C ILE A 76 10.21 -2.58 5.31
N PRO A 77 10.86 -1.43 5.05
CA PRO A 77 10.49 -0.18 5.69
C PRO A 77 9.00 0.13 5.51
N PHE A 78 8.39 0.79 6.50
CA PHE A 78 6.96 1.13 6.46
C PHE A 78 6.58 1.91 5.20
N TRP A 79 7.44 2.85 4.82
CA TRP A 79 7.32 3.56 3.55
C TRP A 79 8.00 2.73 2.46
N ILE A 80 7.18 2.02 1.70
CA ILE A 80 7.64 1.24 0.55
C ILE A 80 7.65 2.14 -0.69
N GLN A 81 8.52 1.81 -1.65
CA GLN A 81 8.44 2.41 -2.98
C GLN A 81 7.18 1.87 -3.66
N LEU A 82 6.21 2.74 -3.96
CA LEU A 82 4.94 2.36 -4.58
C LEU A 82 5.14 1.70 -5.96
N ASP A 83 6.29 1.88 -6.59
CA ASP A 83 6.66 1.20 -7.85
C ASP A 83 6.82 -0.32 -7.71
N ALA A 84 7.00 -0.83 -6.49
CA ALA A 84 6.96 -2.27 -6.21
C ALA A 84 5.52 -2.82 -6.10
N VAL A 85 4.52 -1.94 -6.04
CA VAL A 85 3.11 -2.29 -5.95
C VAL A 85 2.47 -2.19 -7.34
N ILE A 86 1.69 -3.19 -7.69
CA ILE A 86 0.91 -3.19 -8.93
C ILE A 86 0.01 -1.95 -9.03
N ASP A 87 0.01 -1.32 -10.21
CA ASP A 87 -0.48 0.04 -10.42
C ASP A 87 -1.87 0.30 -9.83
N PHE A 88 -2.83 -0.57 -10.13
CA PHE A 88 -4.21 -0.41 -9.68
C PHE A 88 -4.41 -0.57 -8.15
N LYS A 89 -3.38 -1.00 -7.39
CA LYS A 89 -3.41 -1.04 -5.92
C LYS A 89 -2.66 0.12 -5.27
N ARG A 90 -1.86 0.90 -6.02
CA ARG A 90 -0.97 1.93 -5.46
C ARG A 90 -1.72 2.96 -4.61
N GLU A 91 -2.85 3.46 -5.10
CA GLU A 91 -3.67 4.44 -4.38
C GLU A 91 -4.20 3.89 -3.04
N VAL A 92 -4.70 2.65 -3.04
CA VAL A 92 -5.18 2.00 -1.81
C VAL A 92 -4.05 1.83 -0.79
N TYR A 93 -2.85 1.45 -1.24
CA TYR A 93 -1.67 1.38 -0.37
C TYR A 93 -1.31 2.75 0.19
N GLN A 94 -1.30 3.79 -0.64
CA GLN A 94 -0.99 5.15 -0.22
C GLN A 94 -1.97 5.64 0.84
N LEU A 95 -3.28 5.45 0.64
CA LEU A 95 -4.32 5.83 1.59
C LEU A 95 -4.19 5.06 2.91
N ALA A 96 -4.04 3.73 2.83
CA ALA A 96 -3.91 2.88 4.01
C ALA A 96 -2.67 3.23 4.85
N LEU A 97 -1.49 3.34 4.21
CA LEU A 97 -0.24 3.66 4.90
C LEU A 97 -0.30 5.05 5.53
N SER A 98 -0.81 6.05 4.80
CA SER A 98 -0.95 7.42 5.31
C SER A 98 -1.89 7.49 6.52
N GLU A 99 -3.05 6.82 6.46
CA GLU A 99 -4.00 6.80 7.57
C GLU A 99 -3.44 6.07 8.81
N LEU A 100 -2.70 4.98 8.59
CA LEU A 100 -2.16 4.15 9.66
C LEU A 100 -0.85 4.70 10.25
N ALA A 101 -0.14 5.58 9.53
CA ALA A 101 1.13 6.16 9.97
C ALA A 101 1.04 6.88 11.32
N ARG A 102 -0.10 7.51 11.62
CA ARG A 102 -0.36 8.20 12.90
C ARG A 102 -0.23 7.29 14.13
N TYR A 103 -0.34 5.99 13.96
CA TYR A 103 -0.21 5.02 15.06
C TYR A 103 1.25 4.60 15.32
N LEU A 104 2.17 4.88 14.40
CA LEU A 104 3.58 4.54 14.55
C LEU A 104 4.29 5.45 15.57
N SER A 105 3.86 6.71 15.68
CA SER A 105 4.49 7.75 16.49
C SER A 105 4.47 7.48 17.99
N ARG A 106 3.61 6.56 18.47
CA ARG A 106 3.52 6.20 19.90
C ARG A 106 4.50 5.11 20.35
N GLY A 107 5.13 4.38 19.42
CA GLY A 107 6.02 3.26 19.76
C GLY A 107 7.31 3.19 18.96
N MET A 108 7.40 3.88 17.83
CA MET A 108 8.59 3.91 16.98
C MET A 108 9.29 5.25 17.21
N ARG A 109 10.51 5.25 17.78
CA ARG A 109 11.47 6.31 17.44
C ARG A 109 11.50 6.30 15.92
N MET A 110 11.08 7.40 15.28
CA MET A 110 11.34 7.62 13.86
C MET A 110 12.84 7.51 13.69
N GLN A 111 13.34 6.31 13.38
CA GLN A 111 14.71 6.14 12.95
C GLN A 111 14.78 6.96 11.68
N GLN A 112 15.60 8.02 11.73
CA GLN A 112 16.04 8.81 10.61
C GLN A 112 16.26 7.87 9.42
N LEU A 113 15.35 7.91 8.46
CA LEU A 113 15.56 7.28 7.18
C LEU A 113 16.72 8.04 6.53
N ALA A 114 17.64 7.33 5.89
CA ALA A 114 18.82 7.92 5.22
C ALA A 114 18.47 8.96 4.13
N TRP A 115 17.19 9.19 3.86
CA TRP A 115 16.64 10.01 2.79
C TRP A 115 15.67 11.11 3.27
N GLY A 116 15.64 11.42 4.57
CA GLY A 116 14.85 12.54 5.11
C GLY A 116 13.53 12.14 5.81
N SER A 117 12.75 13.15 6.19
CA SER A 117 11.45 12.99 6.87
C SER A 117 10.38 12.45 5.89
N PRO A 118 9.36 11.72 6.35
CA PRO A 118 8.23 11.32 5.50
C PRO A 118 7.54 12.48 4.76
N LEU A 119 7.57 13.69 5.33
CA LEU A 119 7.10 14.92 4.68
C LEU A 119 8.01 15.35 3.50
N ASP A 120 9.31 15.13 3.62
CA ASP A 120 10.28 15.49 2.56
C ASP A 120 10.10 14.58 1.33
N LEU A 121 9.84 13.28 1.56
CA LEU A 121 9.50 12.33 0.49
C LEU A 121 8.18 12.68 -0.19
N PHE A 122 7.16 13.09 0.57
CA PHE A 122 5.87 13.52 0.03
C PHE A 122 6.03 14.74 -0.88
N HIS A 123 6.75 15.77 -0.42
CA HIS A 123 7.01 16.96 -1.25
C HIS A 123 7.90 16.63 -2.45
N SER A 124 8.96 15.82 -2.28
CA SER A 124 9.86 15.50 -3.39
C SER A 124 9.21 14.68 -4.50
N LEU A 125 8.21 13.84 -4.18
CA LEU A 125 7.57 12.95 -5.17
C LEU A 125 6.30 13.55 -5.76
N TYR A 126 5.65 14.48 -5.07
CA TYR A 126 4.34 15.00 -5.47
C TYR A 126 4.24 16.52 -5.59
N ALA A 127 5.21 17.30 -5.10
CA ALA A 127 5.19 18.77 -5.20
C ALA A 127 5.90 19.31 -6.46
N SER A 128 6.12 18.49 -7.49
CA SER A 128 6.83 18.91 -8.71
C SER A 128 5.95 19.33 -9.89
N ASP A 129 4.61 19.26 -9.79
CA ASP A 129 3.73 19.47 -10.95
C ASP A 129 2.82 20.72 -10.90
N GLU A 130 2.91 21.61 -9.88
CA GLU A 130 2.05 22.81 -9.83
C GLU A 130 2.67 24.13 -10.35
N ASP A 131 3.93 24.14 -10.83
CA ASP A 131 4.61 25.38 -11.24
C ASP A 131 5.00 25.45 -12.74
N GLN A 132 4.18 24.92 -13.65
CA GLN A 132 4.32 25.19 -15.10
C GLN A 132 2.99 25.44 -15.83
N GLN A 133 2.19 26.39 -15.35
CA GLN A 133 1.16 26.99 -16.22
C GLN A 133 0.85 28.45 -15.85
N ASN A 134 1.84 29.34 -16.00
CA ASN A 134 1.54 30.75 -16.24
C ASN A 134 2.72 31.51 -16.88
N VAL A 135 2.98 31.26 -18.17
CA VAL A 135 3.77 32.18 -18.99
C VAL A 135 3.11 32.31 -20.37
N SER A 136 2.27 33.33 -20.53
CA SER A 136 2.15 34.06 -21.81
C SER A 136 1.17 35.23 -21.71
N LYS A 137 1.69 36.46 -21.71
CA LYS A 137 1.22 37.56 -22.56
C LYS A 137 2.30 38.65 -22.64
N PRO A 138 2.74 39.05 -23.84
CA PRO A 138 3.64 40.19 -24.00
C PRO A 138 2.83 41.49 -23.88
N THR A 139 3.35 42.44 -23.11
CA THR A 139 2.91 43.84 -23.11
C THR A 139 3.52 44.53 -24.33
N ASP A 140 2.69 44.90 -25.30
CA ASP A 140 3.10 45.87 -26.32
C ASP A 140 2.63 47.27 -25.91
N LYS A 141 3.52 48.23 -26.12
CA LYS A 141 3.37 49.65 -25.78
C LYS A 141 2.66 50.36 -26.93
N SER A 142 1.76 51.28 -26.60
CA SER A 142 1.43 52.46 -27.42
C SER A 142 1.07 53.61 -26.51
#